data_AF-A0A7M7TA64-F1
#
_entry.id   AF-A0A7M7TA64-F1
#
_cell.length_a   1.000
_cell.length_b   1.000
_cell.length_c   1.000
_cell.angle_alpha   90.00
_cell.angle_beta   90.00
_cell.angle_gamma   90.00
#
_symmetry.space_group_name_H-M   'P 1'
#
loop_
_entity.id
_entity.type
_entity.pdbx_description
1 polymer ?
#
loop_
_entity_poly.entity_id
_entity_poly.type
_entity_poly.pdbx_seq_one_letter_code
_entity_poly.pdbx_strand_id
1 'polypeptide(L)'
;MKEQVNTCLRNYKIDAAVLELGDEKNFEKTDKLTKLEWGCVRACVYKGANFMRADGSLDIEVLTDGDEPEDKKKFESVVGICRAEAGKDDCKFFQCMDEKDDS
;
A
#
# COMPACT_ATOMS: atom_id res chain seq x y z
N MET A 1 12.06 -7.18 7.21
CA MET A 1 11.45 -6.53 6.03
C MET A 1 11.31 -7.50 4.85
N LYS A 2 12.35 -7.78 4.05
CA LYS A 2 12.20 -8.51 2.76
C LYS A 2 11.51 -9.89 2.86
N GLU A 3 11.83 -10.69 3.87
CA GLU A 3 11.19 -12.02 4.07
C GLU A 3 9.70 -11.94 4.46
N GLN A 4 9.34 -10.96 5.30
CA GLN A 4 7.96 -10.72 5.72
C GLN A 4 7.10 -10.24 4.55
N VAL A 5 7.62 -9.31 3.74
CA VAL A 5 6.94 -8.83 2.53
C VAL A 5 6.74 -9.98 1.54
N ASN A 6 7.78 -10.77 1.26
CA ASN A 6 7.68 -11.91 0.36
C ASN A 6 6.63 -12.94 0.82
N THR A 7 6.56 -13.22 2.12
CA THR A 7 5.57 -14.12 2.70
C THR A 7 4.15 -13.56 2.53
N CYS A 8 3.98 -12.26 2.78
CA CYS A 8 2.71 -11.57 2.58
C CYS A 8 2.24 -11.63 1.12
N LEU A 9 3.13 -11.34 0.16
CA LEU A 9 2.80 -11.40 -1.27
C LEU A 9 2.38 -12.81 -1.72
N ARG A 10 3.08 -13.84 -1.22
CA ARG A 10 2.72 -15.24 -1.52
C ARG A 10 1.32 -15.62 -1.03
N ASN A 11 0.87 -15.07 0.10
CA ASN A 11 -0.50 -15.31 0.57
C ASN A 11 -1.55 -14.75 -0.39
N TYR A 12 -1.23 -13.67 -1.10
CA TYR A 12 -2.06 -13.09 -2.15
C TYR A 12 -1.80 -13.69 -3.54
N LYS A 13 -0.92 -14.70 -3.64
CA LYS A 13 -0.47 -15.31 -4.91
C LYS A 13 0.21 -14.33 -5.87
N ILE A 14 0.81 -13.26 -5.32
CA ILE A 14 1.58 -12.28 -6.08
C ILE A 14 3.06 -12.69 -6.05
N ASP A 15 3.69 -12.68 -7.22
CA ASP A 15 5.12 -12.95 -7.35
C ASP A 15 5.92 -11.79 -6.74
N ALA A 16 6.83 -12.07 -5.80
CA ALA A 16 7.66 -11.05 -5.16
C ALA A 16 8.60 -10.31 -6.13
N ALA A 17 8.82 -10.85 -7.34
CA ALA A 17 9.54 -10.19 -8.41
C ALA A 17 8.94 -8.83 -8.83
N VAL A 18 7.66 -8.56 -8.52
CA VAL A 18 7.03 -7.24 -8.75
C VAL A 18 7.70 -6.10 -7.96
N LEU A 19 8.45 -6.43 -6.90
CA LEU A 19 9.23 -5.46 -6.11
C LEU A 19 10.61 -5.17 -6.71
N GLU A 20 11.06 -5.95 -7.69
CA GLU A 20 12.35 -5.79 -8.36
C GLU A 20 12.21 -4.84 -9.57
N LEU A 21 11.92 -3.58 -9.26
CA LEU A 21 11.76 -2.50 -10.23
C LEU A 21 13.09 -2.28 -11.01
N GLY A 22 13.00 -2.13 -12.32
CA GLY A 22 14.16 -1.86 -13.20
C GLY A 22 14.67 -3.05 -14.01
N ASP A 23 14.13 -4.26 -13.80
CA ASP A 23 14.34 -5.40 -14.70
C ASP A 23 13.16 -5.50 -15.69
N GLU A 24 13.42 -5.39 -17.00
CA GLU A 24 12.41 -5.50 -18.07
C GLU A 24 11.51 -6.73 -17.93
N LYS A 25 12.03 -7.85 -17.42
CA LYS A 25 11.25 -9.08 -17.21
C LYS A 25 10.25 -8.98 -16.06
N ASN A 26 10.47 -8.04 -15.13
CA ASN A 26 9.61 -7.82 -13.98
C ASN A 26 8.57 -6.72 -14.24
N PHE A 27 8.81 -5.80 -15.18
CA PHE A 27 7.81 -4.82 -15.62
C PHE A 27 6.53 -5.51 -16.10
N GLU A 28 6.63 -6.59 -16.89
CA GLU A 28 5.44 -7.33 -17.33
C GLU A 28 4.63 -7.94 -16.16
N LYS A 29 5.26 -8.22 -15.03
CA LYS A 29 4.58 -8.76 -13.85
C LYS A 29 3.82 -7.66 -13.14
N THR A 30 4.43 -6.48 -13.03
CA THR A 30 3.80 -5.29 -12.45
C THR A 30 2.63 -4.80 -13.31
N ASP A 31 2.78 -4.74 -14.64
CA ASP A 31 1.72 -4.32 -15.58
C ASP A 31 0.49 -5.24 -15.59
N LYS A 32 0.66 -6.51 -15.20
CA LYS A 32 -0.43 -7.49 -15.12
C LYS A 32 -1.21 -7.40 -13.80
N LEU A 33 -0.74 -6.65 -12.82
CA LEU A 33 -1.44 -6.49 -11.54
C LEU A 33 -2.69 -5.63 -11.75
N THR A 34 -3.81 -6.14 -11.25
CA THR A 34 -5.02 -5.33 -11.06
C THR A 34 -4.78 -4.28 -9.97
N LYS A 35 -5.60 -3.22 -9.95
CA LYS A 35 -5.53 -2.20 -8.89
C LYS A 35 -5.63 -2.79 -7.48
N LEU A 36 -6.46 -3.83 -7.31
CA LEU A 36 -6.60 -4.52 -6.02
C LEU A 36 -5.34 -5.30 -5.65
N GLU A 37 -4.72 -5.99 -6.60
CA GLU A 37 -3.45 -6.69 -6.38
C GLU A 37 -2.33 -5.69 -6.05
N TRP A 38 -2.28 -4.55 -6.74
CA TRP A 38 -1.36 -3.47 -6.40
C TRP A 38 -1.59 -2.92 -4.99
N GLY A 39 -2.85 -2.76 -4.58
CA GLY A 39 -3.21 -2.45 -3.20
C GLY A 39 -2.70 -3.50 -2.21
N CYS A 40 -2.77 -4.79 -2.54
CA CYS A 40 -2.17 -5.85 -1.72
C CYS A 40 -0.64 -5.76 -1.65
N VAL A 41 0.03 -5.42 -2.76
CA VAL A 41 1.49 -5.18 -2.76
C VAL A 41 1.84 -4.07 -1.78
N ARG A 42 1.15 -2.94 -1.88
CA ARG A 42 1.35 -1.77 -1.02
C ARG A 42 1.09 -2.13 0.45
N ALA A 43 0.01 -2.85 0.75
CA ALA A 43 -0.27 -3.35 2.10
C ALA A 43 0.87 -4.21 2.66
N CYS A 44 1.41 -5.14 1.87
CA CYS A 44 2.53 -5.99 2.29
C CYS A 44 3.80 -5.19 2.58
N VAL A 45 4.12 -4.22 1.72
CA VAL A 45 5.29 -3.34 1.90
C VAL A 45 5.14 -2.50 3.16
N TYR A 46 3.98 -1.86 3.36
CA TYR A 46 3.72 -1.00 4.52
C TYR A 46 3.75 -1.78 5.84
N LYS A 47 3.21 -3.02 5.88
CA LYS A 47 3.36 -3.91 7.04
C LYS A 47 4.82 -4.29 7.28
N GLY A 48 5.54 -4.68 6.23
CA GLY A 48 6.94 -5.10 6.34
C GLY A 48 7.90 -3.98 6.73
N ALA A 49 7.54 -2.73 6.45
CA ALA A 49 8.26 -1.51 6.83
C ALA A 49 7.79 -0.92 8.18
N ASN A 50 6.77 -1.52 8.81
CA ASN A 50 6.12 -1.03 10.03
C ASN A 50 5.44 0.36 9.92
N PHE A 51 5.12 0.81 8.71
CA PHE A 51 4.28 2.01 8.50
C PHE A 51 2.80 1.71 8.71
N MET A 52 2.40 0.45 8.65
CA MET A 52 1.07 0.00 9.00
C MET A 52 1.11 -1.01 10.15
N ARG A 53 0.33 -0.75 11.19
CA ARG A 53 0.22 -1.59 12.38
C ARG A 53 -0.65 -2.82 12.12
N ALA A 54 -0.66 -3.77 13.06
CA ALA A 54 -1.41 -5.02 12.94
C ALA A 54 -2.94 -4.84 12.90
N ASP A 55 -3.46 -3.73 13.43
CA ASP A 55 -4.87 -3.33 13.32
C ASP A 55 -5.20 -2.61 11.99
N GLY A 56 -4.19 -2.43 11.14
CA GLY A 56 -4.23 -1.74 9.85
C GLY A 56 -4.32 -0.22 9.96
N SER A 57 -4.02 0.36 11.12
CA SER A 57 -3.77 1.80 11.25
C SER A 57 -2.41 2.17 10.65
N LEU A 58 -2.35 3.33 9.99
CA LEU A 58 -1.10 3.89 9.47
C LEU A 58 -0.39 4.74 10.53
N ASP A 59 0.94 4.80 10.47
CA ASP A 59 1.72 5.77 11.20
C ASP A 59 1.77 7.09 10.42
N ILE A 60 0.67 7.85 10.51
CA ILE A 60 0.46 9.08 9.74
C ILE A 60 1.58 10.09 9.98
N GLU A 61 2.01 10.27 11.24
CA GLU A 61 3.09 11.21 11.59
C GLU A 61 4.40 10.89 10.85
N VAL A 62 4.73 9.61 10.73
CA VAL A 62 5.94 9.17 10.02
C VAL A 62 5.77 9.33 8.50
N LEU A 63 4.58 9.10 7.97
CA LEU A 63 4.30 9.17 6.54
C LEU A 63 4.20 10.61 6.01
N THR A 64 3.87 11.57 6.88
CA THR A 64 3.74 12.99 6.55
C THR A 64 4.85 13.83 7.19
N ASP A 65 5.97 13.23 7.58
CA ASP A 65 7.08 13.96 8.21
C ASP A 65 7.70 14.93 7.20
N GLY A 66 7.66 16.22 7.52
CA GLY A 66 8.11 17.29 6.62
C GLY A 66 7.05 17.83 5.67
N ASP A 67 5.82 17.29 5.66
CA ASP A 67 4.70 17.84 4.89
C ASP A 67 4.14 19.11 5.54
N GLU A 68 3.54 19.98 4.71
CA GLU A 68 2.80 21.13 5.21
C GLU A 68 1.53 20.68 5.98
N PRO A 69 1.05 21.45 6.97
CA PRO A 69 -0.12 21.07 7.76
C PRO A 69 -1.39 20.82 6.95
N GLU A 70 -1.52 21.43 5.78
CA GLU A 70 -2.66 21.24 4.87
C GLU A 70 -2.58 19.87 4.15
N ASP A 71 -1.40 19.46 3.73
CA ASP A 71 -1.17 18.16 3.08
C ASP A 71 -1.38 17.00 4.06
N LYS A 72 -0.89 17.16 5.30
CA LYS A 72 -1.17 16.21 6.38
C LYS A 72 -2.67 16.03 6.62
N LYS A 73 -3.44 17.13 6.71
CA LYS A 73 -4.91 17.08 6.87
C LYS A 73 -5.59 16.40 5.67
N LYS A 74 -5.11 16.67 4.46
CA LYS A 74 -5.62 16.01 3.25
C LYS A 74 -5.37 14.50 3.32
N PHE A 75 -4.16 14.09 3.67
CA PHE A 75 -3.80 12.69 3.83
C PHE A 75 -4.64 11.98 4.91
N GLU A 76 -4.78 12.58 6.09
CA GLU A 76 -5.64 12.08 7.18
C GLU A 76 -7.10 11.89 6.71
N SER A 77 -7.62 12.84 5.94
CA SER A 77 -8.98 12.78 5.39
C SER A 77 -9.13 11.59 4.42
N VAL A 78 -8.20 11.42 3.49
CA VAL A 78 -8.23 10.30 2.53
C VAL A 78 -8.11 8.96 3.26
N VAL A 79 -7.20 8.84 4.23
CA VAL A 79 -7.07 7.63 5.06
C VAL A 79 -8.40 7.29 5.75
N GLY A 80 -9.07 8.29 6.33
CA GLY A 80 -10.36 8.12 6.98
C GLY A 80 -11.45 7.61 6.03
N ILE A 81 -11.58 8.21 4.85
CA ILE A 81 -12.55 7.81 3.81
C ILE A 81 -12.26 6.39 3.35
N CYS A 82 -11.01 6.11 2.95
CA CYS A 82 -10.64 4.81 2.41
C CYS A 82 -10.75 3.69 3.45
N ARG A 83 -10.47 3.97 4.73
CA ARG A 83 -10.65 2.97 5.79
C ARG A 83 -12.14 2.69 6.05
N ALA A 84 -13.00 3.71 5.94
CA ALA A 84 -14.45 3.53 6.05
C ALA A 84 -15.01 2.68 4.89
N GLU A 85 -14.53 2.88 3.67
CA GLU A 85 -14.94 2.11 2.49
C GLU A 85 -14.40 0.67 2.49
N ALA A 86 -13.13 0.48 2.85
CA ALA A 86 -12.46 -0.81 2.81
C ALA A 86 -12.70 -1.69 4.05
N GLY A 87 -13.05 -1.08 5.18
CA GLY A 87 -13.19 -1.78 6.46
C GLY A 87 -11.87 -2.39 6.94
N LYS A 88 -11.82 -3.72 7.05
CA LYS A 88 -10.63 -4.49 7.48
C LYS A 88 -9.77 -5.00 6.32
N ASP A 89 -10.16 -4.72 5.08
CA ASP A 89 -9.46 -5.19 3.90
C ASP A 89 -8.34 -4.20 3.52
N ASP A 90 -7.11 -4.52 3.90
CA ASP A 90 -5.97 -3.65 3.65
C ASP A 90 -5.66 -3.49 2.16
N CYS A 91 -5.98 -4.48 1.32
CA CYS A 91 -5.77 -4.38 -0.12
C CYS A 91 -6.72 -3.33 -0.73
N LYS A 92 -8.01 -3.39 -0.36
CA LYS A 92 -9.01 -2.40 -0.79
C LYS A 92 -8.71 -1.01 -0.24
N PHE A 93 -8.18 -0.94 0.98
CA PHE A 93 -7.76 0.33 1.57
C PHE A 93 -6.71 1.01 0.68
N PHE A 94 -5.64 0.31 0.31
CA PHE A 94 -4.60 0.88 -0.55
C PHE A 94 -5.06 1.09 -2.00
N GLN A 95 -5.97 0.25 -2.52
CA GLN A 95 -6.61 0.53 -3.81
C GLN A 95 -7.34 1.88 -3.78
N CYS A 96 -8.14 2.15 -2.74
CA CYS A 96 -8.84 3.42 -2.59
C CYS A 96 -7.87 4.59 -2.47
N MET A 97 -6.80 4.43 -1.69
CA MET A 97 -5.76 5.47 -1.55
C MET A 97 -5.17 5.84 -2.92
N ASP A 98 -4.79 4.85 -3.73
CA ASP A 98 -4.23 5.09 -5.08
C ASP A 98 -5.24 5.78 -6.00
N GLU A 99 -6.52 5.36 -5.97
CA GLU A 99 -7.57 5.99 -6.78
C GLU A 99 -7.84 7.46 -6.40
N LYS A 100 -7.62 7.83 -5.14
CA LYS A 100 -7.81 9.20 -4.64
C LYS A 100 -6.57 10.08 -4.80
N ASP A 101 -5.39 9.50 -4.91
CA ASP A 101 -4.14 10.23 -5.18
C ASP A 101 -4.04 10.61 -6.67
N ASP A 102 -4.57 9.76 -7.56
CA ASP A 102 -4.66 10.00 -9.01
C ASP A 102 -5.82 10.94 -9.44
N SER A 103 -6.66 11.42 -8.50
CA SER A 103 -7.86 12.25 -8.75
C SER A 103 -7.65 13.73 -8.45
#